data_AF-L0J6R1-F1
#
_entry.id   AF-L0J6R1-F1
#
_cell.length_a   1.000
_cell.length_b   1.000
_cell.length_c   1.000
_cell.angle_alpha   90.00
_cell.angle_beta   90.00
_cell.angle_gamma   90.00
#
_symmetry.space_group_name_H-M   'P 1'
#
loop_
_entity.id
_entity.type
_entity.pdbx_description
1 polymer ?
#
loop_
_entity_poly.entity_id
_entity_poly.type
_entity_poly.pdbx_seq_one_letter_code
_entity_poly.pdbx_strand_id
1 'polypeptide(L)' 'MAEKFARGDLVQLRHEYEVGGNPSLFRIRSVHNGEAVLGQLGTDDDHYHGVDTLVALDDPDLIEPHPEILAMYSRHVRQS' A
#
# COMPACT_ATOMS: atom_id res chain seq x y z
N MET A 1 -12.46 -17.67 5.52
CA MET A 1 -11.13 -17.07 5.64
C MET A 1 -11.35 -15.59 5.90
N ALA A 2 -10.76 -15.01 6.94
CA ALA A 2 -10.81 -13.56 7.10
C ALA A 2 -9.91 -12.94 6.02
N GLU A 3 -10.38 -11.89 5.35
CA GLU A 3 -9.57 -11.15 4.39
C GLU A 3 -8.43 -10.47 5.14
N LYS A 4 -7.18 -10.72 4.71
CA LYS A 4 -5.96 -10.22 5.36
C LYS A 4 -5.85 -8.69 5.28
N PHE A 5 -6.37 -8.10 4.20
CA PHE A 5 -6.28 -6.68 3.91
C PHE A 5 -7.67 -6.09 3.67
N ALA A 6 -7.85 -4.84 4.07
CA ALA A 6 -9.09 -4.09 3.97
C ALA A 6 -8.84 -2.63 3.56
N ARG A 7 -9.93 -1.94 3.21
CA ARG A 7 -9.87 -0.50 2.90
C ARG A 7 -9.26 0.27 4.08
N GLY A 8 -8.30 1.13 3.77
CA GLY A 8 -7.56 1.95 4.74
C GLY A 8 -6.20 1.39 5.12
N ASP A 9 -5.97 0.09 4.90
CA ASP A 9 -4.70 -0.53 5.23
C ASP A 9 -3.56 0.05 4.39
N LEU A 10 -2.40 0.18 5.02
CA LEU A 10 -1.14 0.49 4.37
C LEU A 10 -0.53 -0.80 3.88
N VAL A 11 -0.05 -0.80 2.63
CA VAL A 11 0.50 -1.99 1.96
C VAL A 11 1.67 -1.61 1.07
N GLN A 12 2.47 -2.61 0.71
CA GLN A 12 3.49 -2.50 -0.33
C GLN A 12 3.30 -3.57 -1.39
N LEU A 13 3.84 -3.31 -2.57
CA LEU A 13 4.02 -4.29 -3.62
C LEU A 13 5.44 -4.84 -3.52
N ARG A 14 5.57 -6.15 -3.29
CA ARG A 14 6.85 -6.80 -3.03
C ARG A 14 7.84 -6.56 -4.16
N HIS A 15 7.42 -6.70 -5.41
CA HIS A 15 8.30 -6.52 -6.56
C HIS A 15 8.86 -5.09 -6.67
N GLU A 16 8.09 -4.06 -6.34
CA GLU A 16 8.58 -2.68 -6.36
C GLU A 16 9.71 -2.48 -5.36
N TYR A 17 9.56 -3.07 -4.18
CA TYR A 17 10.55 -2.97 -3.11
C TYR A 17 11.79 -3.84 -3.38
N GLU A 18 11.60 -5.14 -3.61
CA GLU A 18 12.69 -6.11 -3.69
C GLU A 18 13.45 -6.05 -5.02
N VAL A 19 12.77 -5.78 -6.12
CA VAL A 19 13.38 -5.76 -7.47
C VAL A 19 13.68 -4.32 -7.90
N GLY A 20 12.74 -3.41 -7.67
CA GLY A 20 12.86 -2.00 -8.07
C GLY A 20 13.68 -1.15 -7.10
N GLY A 21 13.81 -1.56 -5.83
CA GLY A 21 14.37 -0.71 -4.78
C GLY A 21 13.50 0.53 -4.51
N ASN A 22 12.25 0.53 -4.97
CA ASN A 22 11.34 1.65 -4.82
C ASN A 22 10.65 1.57 -3.46
N PRO A 23 10.84 2.57 -2.58
CA PRO A 23 10.22 2.61 -1.27
C PRO A 23 8.76 3.10 -1.37
N SER A 24 7.98 2.59 -2.32
CA SER A 24 6.58 2.99 -2.48
C SER A 24 5.76 2.48 -1.31
N LEU A 25 4.89 3.33 -0.79
CA LEU A 25 3.85 2.96 0.17
C LEU A 25 2.49 3.26 -0.43
N PHE A 26 1.56 2.32 -0.29
CA PHE A 26 0.21 2.45 -0.80
C PHE A 26 -0.80 2.42 0.34
N ARG A 27 -1.96 3.06 0.12
CA ARG A 27 -3.16 2.85 0.94
C ARG A 27 -4.23 2.20 0.08
N ILE A 28 -4.90 1.18 0.63
CA ILE A 28 -6.08 0.58 -0.01
C ILE A 28 -7.22 1.59 0.04
N ARG A 29 -7.62 2.12 -1.12
CA ARG A 29 -8.68 3.12 -1.23
C ARG A 29 -10.07 2.49 -1.31
N SER A 30 -10.17 1.33 -1.94
CA SER A 30 -11.38 0.53 -2.07
C SER A 30 -11.05 -0.93 -2.35
N VAL A 31 -12.00 -1.81 -2.04
CA VAL A 31 -11.94 -3.24 -2.35
C VAL A 31 -13.21 -3.62 -3.10
N HIS A 32 -13.07 -4.26 -4.26
CA HIS A 32 -14.19 -4.72 -5.07
C HIS A 32 -13.85 -6.06 -5.70
N ASN A 33 -14.75 -7.04 -5.61
CA ASN A 33 -14.61 -8.36 -6.24
C ASN A 33 -13.28 -9.08 -5.96
N GLY A 34 -12.74 -8.93 -4.74
CA GLY A 34 -11.45 -9.54 -4.37
C GLY A 34 -10.23 -8.76 -4.85
N GLU A 35 -10.40 -7.59 -5.47
CA GLU A 35 -9.33 -6.71 -5.91
C GLU A 35 -9.26 -5.45 -5.03
N ALA A 36 -8.05 -5.03 -4.69
CA ALA A 36 -7.76 -3.78 -4.02
C ALA A 36 -7.36 -2.71 -5.04
N VAL A 37 -7.91 -1.50 -4.86
CA VAL A 37 -7.46 -0.29 -5.55
C VAL A 37 -6.50 0.44 -4.62
N LEU A 38 -5.25 0.57 -5.05
CA LEU A 38 -4.16 1.16 -4.29
C LEU A 38 -3.90 2.59 -4.75
N GLY A 39 -3.83 3.53 -3.80
CA GLY A 39 -3.29 4.87 -4.04
C GLY A 39 -1.89 4.98 -3.46
N GLN A 40 -0.91 5.36 -4.28
CA GLN A 40 0.47 5.60 -3.82
C GLN A 40 0.53 6.87 -2.98
N LEU A 41 1.15 6.81 -1.82
CA LEU A 41 1.30 7.95 -0.91
C LEU A 41 2.57 8.76 -1.23
N GLY A 42 2.51 10.08 -1.03
CA GLY A 42 3.69 10.92 -0.94
C GLY A 42 4.31 10.89 0.46
N THR A 43 5.62 11.09 0.57
CA THR A 43 6.33 11.20 1.87
C THR A 43 5.99 12.50 2.60
N ASP A 44 5.80 13.59 1.84
CA ASP A 44 5.75 14.95 2.38
C ASP A 44 4.35 15.59 2.32
N ASP A 45 3.36 14.90 1.76
CA ASP A 45 2.00 15.39 1.59
C ASP A 45 0.93 14.29 1.84
N ASP A 46 -0.34 14.71 1.88
CA ASP A 46 -1.50 13.83 2.10
C ASP A 46 -2.16 13.37 0.79
N HIS A 47 -1.54 13.63 -0.37
CA HIS A 47 -2.13 13.31 -1.66
C HIS A 47 -1.70 11.92 -2.15
N TYR A 48 -2.53 11.34 -3.00
CA TYR A 48 -2.14 10.17 -3.78
C TYR A 48 -1.39 10.62 -5.02
N HIS A 49 -0.25 9.96 -5.30
CA HIS A 49 0.60 10.24 -6.44
C HIS A 49 0.39 9.18 -7.52
N GLY A 50 0.57 9.56 -8.78
CA GLY A 50 0.45 8.62 -9.90
C GLY A 50 -0.97 8.16 -10.21
N VAL A 51 -1.07 6.97 -10.81
CA VAL A 51 -2.34 6.30 -11.14
C VAL A 51 -2.65 5.25 -10.10
N ASP A 52 -3.94 4.97 -9.89
CA ASP A 52 -4.34 3.90 -8.99
C ASP A 52 -3.86 2.54 -9.53
N THR A 53 -3.32 1.70 -8.65
CA THR A 53 -2.86 0.34 -8.98
C THR A 53 -3.90 -0.68 -8.54
N LEU A 54 -4.22 -1.63 -9.41
CA LEU A 54 -5.14 -2.74 -9.13
C LEU A 54 -4.33 -4.00 -8.81
N VAL A 55 -4.70 -4.70 -7.74
CA VAL A 55 -4.06 -5.96 -7.33
C VAL A 55 -5.08 -6.87 -6.65
N ALA A 56 -4.96 -8.19 -6.82
CA ALA A 56 -5.81 -9.13 -6.10
C ALA A 56 -5.44 -9.16 -4.61
N LEU A 57 -6.42 -9.33 -3.72
CA LEU A 57 -6.20 -9.38 -2.27
C LEU A 57 -5.40 -10.61 -1.82
N ASP A 58 -5.46 -11.68 -2.59
CA ASP A 58 -4.71 -12.92 -2.38
C ASP A 58 -3.40 -12.97 -3.19
N ASP A 59 -3.06 -11.89 -3.90
CA ASP A 59 -1.80 -11.80 -4.62
C ASP A 59 -0.63 -11.84 -3.63
N PRO A 60 0.33 -12.77 -3.77
CA PRO A 60 1.49 -12.84 -2.90
C PRO A 60 2.39 -11.59 -2.96
N ASP A 61 2.23 -10.76 -3.99
CA ASP A 61 2.92 -9.49 -4.14
C ASP A 61 2.36 -8.40 -3.21
N LEU A 62 1.10 -8.51 -2.79
CA LEU A 62 0.48 -7.59 -1.82
C LEU A 62 0.93 -7.95 -0.39
N ILE A 63 1.80 -7.13 0.18
CA ILE A 63 2.41 -7.40 1.48
C ILE A 63 2.16 -6.27 2.49
N GLU A 64 2.32 -6.60 3.76
CA GLU A 64 2.41 -5.59 4.82
C GLU A 64 3.67 -4.74 4.60
N PRO A 65 3.63 -3.42 4.90
CA PRO A 65 4.78 -2.57 4.70
C PRO A 65 5.94 -2.93 5.62
N HIS A 66 7.15 -2.81 5.09
CA HIS A 66 8.36 -2.91 5.88
C HIS A 66 8.46 -1.76 6.90
N PRO A 67 8.94 -2.00 8.13
CA PRO A 67 9.01 -0.98 9.18
C PRO A 67 9.79 0.28 8.81
N GLU A 68 10.87 0.12 8.05
CA GLU A 68 11.68 1.23 7.54
C GLU A 68 10.89 2.13 6.58
N ILE A 69 10.01 1.55 5.77
CA ILE A 69 9.12 2.30 4.88
C ILE A 69 8.07 3.02 5.72
N LEU A 70 7.45 2.37 6.70
CA LEU A 70 6.53 3.04 7.62
C LEU A 70 7.18 4.24 8.34
N ALA A 71 8.46 4.13 8.70
CA ALA A 71 9.21 5.24 9.28
C ALA A 71 9.39 6.40 8.29
N MET A 72 9.68 6.12 7.01
CA MET A 72 9.77 7.13 5.95
C MET A 72 8.43 7.87 5.74
N TYR A 73 7.31 7.16 5.82
CA TYR A 73 5.96 7.71 5.65
C TYR A 73 5.26 7.99 6.98
N SER A 74 6.00 8.36 8.02
CA SER A 74 5.48 8.51 9.40
C SER A 74 4.26 9.43 9.55
N ARG A 75 4.05 10.38 8.62
CA ARG A 75 2.85 11.21 8.50
C ARG A 75 1.56 10.38 8.37
N HIS A 76 1.63 9.26 7.65
CA HIS A 76 0.49 8.42 7.29
C HIS A 76 0.19 7.34 8.31
N VAL A 77 1.16 7.00 9.15
CA VAL A 77 1.05 5.94 10.18
C VAL A 77 0.30 6.40 11.43
N ARG A 78 0.23 7.73 11.66
CA ARG A 78 -0.33 8.32 12.89
C ARG A 78 -1.83 8.65 12.84
N GLN A 79 -2.55 8.23 11.80
CA GLN A 79 -3.98 8.59 11.61
C GLN A 79 -4.96 7.46 11.98
N SER A 80 -4.56 6.48 12.80
CA SER A 80 -5.44 5.45 13.35
C SER A 80 -6.13 5.86 14.65
#